data_AF-A0A328Z1Q5-F1
#
_entry.id   AF-A0A328Z1Q5-F1
#
_cell.length_a   1.000
_cell.length_b   1.000
_cell.length_c   1.000
_cell.angle_alpha   90.00
_cell.angle_beta   90.00
_cell.angle_gamma   90.00
#
_symmetry.space_group_name_H-M   'P 1'
#
loop_
_entity.id
_entity.type
_entity.pdbx_description
1 polymer ?
#
loop_
_entity_poly.entity_id
_entity_poly.type
_entity_poly.pdbx_seq_one_letter_code
_entity_poly.pdbx_strand_id
1 'polypeptide(L)'
;MITPRNALKFDLFAQASRQHKRDEVGDPLQVIARHIDFAELTRLVDALIERGDGRKGGRPSYPTEVMVRILVLKRLYNLSDEQMEYQLLDRASYQRFCLLQDAMNVPDRNTIWRFGERLGVDGAAALLQGVDAQLQRHGYIARGGQAIDATLVPAPRQHIGQQDRQTLAQGGQP
;
A
#
# COMPACT_ATOMS: atom_id res chain seq x y z
N MET A 1 27.41 -21.38 -38.83
CA MET A 1 27.66 -20.74 -37.52
C MET A 1 26.65 -21.29 -36.53
N ILE A 2 27.10 -21.94 -35.46
CA ILE A 2 26.21 -22.46 -34.41
C ILE A 2 25.98 -21.30 -33.43
N THR A 3 24.73 -20.83 -33.31
CA THR A 3 24.37 -19.80 -32.33
C THR A 3 24.67 -20.32 -30.92
N PRO A 4 25.44 -19.61 -30.09
CA PRO A 4 25.76 -20.06 -28.75
C PRO A 4 24.48 -20.21 -27.92
N ARG A 5 24.35 -21.33 -27.20
CA ARG A 5 23.25 -21.53 -26.25
C ARG A 5 23.33 -20.47 -25.17
N ASN A 6 22.32 -19.62 -25.08
CA ASN A 6 22.18 -18.57 -24.08
C ASN A 6 20.99 -18.89 -23.16
N ALA A 7 21.15 -18.67 -21.86
CA ALA A 7 20.06 -18.80 -20.88
C ALA A 7 19.02 -17.66 -21.01
N LEU A 8 19.41 -16.52 -21.59
CA LEU A 8 18.51 -15.40 -21.84
C LEU A 8 17.54 -15.76 -22.98
N LYS A 9 16.25 -15.71 -22.66
CA LYS A 9 15.15 -15.85 -23.62
C LYS A 9 14.47 -14.50 -23.78
N PHE A 10 14.48 -13.97 -25.01
CA PHE A 10 13.77 -12.76 -25.35
C PHE A 10 12.39 -13.14 -25.90
N ASP A 11 11.36 -12.53 -25.36
CA ASP A 11 9.97 -12.76 -25.75
C ASP A 11 9.20 -11.44 -25.64
N LEU A 12 8.22 -11.26 -26.51
CA LEU A 12 7.32 -10.10 -26.50
C LEU A 12 6.52 -10.03 -25.18
N PHE A 13 6.19 -11.19 -24.62
CA PHE A 13 5.43 -11.32 -23.37
C PHE A 13 6.33 -11.57 -22.15
N ALA A 14 7.61 -11.18 -22.21
CA ALA A 14 8.55 -11.37 -21.11
C ALA A 14 8.08 -10.69 -19.80
N GLN A 15 7.39 -9.55 -19.88
CA GLN A 15 6.80 -8.89 -18.70
C GLN A 15 5.67 -9.71 -18.08
N ALA A 16 4.72 -10.20 -18.89
CA ALA A 16 3.62 -11.05 -18.42
C ALA A 16 4.13 -12.36 -17.80
N SER A 17 5.15 -12.97 -18.42
CA SER A 17 5.80 -14.18 -17.90
C SER A 17 6.48 -13.93 -16.55
N ARG A 18 7.21 -12.82 -16.40
CA ARG A 18 7.78 -12.43 -15.10
C ARG A 18 6.69 -12.15 -14.07
N GLN A 19 5.58 -11.53 -14.47
CA GLN A 19 4.46 -11.27 -13.56
C GLN A 19 3.84 -12.57 -13.06
N HIS A 20 3.54 -13.53 -13.94
CA HIS A 20 3.04 -14.85 -13.53
C HIS A 20 4.01 -15.53 -12.56
N LYS A 21 5.32 -15.44 -12.82
CA LYS A 21 6.31 -16.00 -11.91
C LYS A 21 6.32 -15.34 -10.53
N ARG A 22 6.11 -14.02 -10.47
CA ARG A 22 5.96 -13.30 -9.19
C ARG A 22 4.74 -13.77 -8.42
N ASP A 23 3.64 -14.04 -9.11
CA ASP A 23 2.40 -14.53 -8.50
C ASP A 23 2.58 -15.94 -7.91
N GLU A 24 3.33 -16.81 -8.59
CA GLU A 24 3.71 -18.13 -8.08
C GLU A 24 4.61 -18.05 -6.83
N VAL A 25 5.56 -17.12 -6.81
CA VAL A 25 6.49 -16.93 -5.67
C VAL A 25 5.77 -16.27 -4.49
N GLY A 26 4.71 -15.49 -4.76
CA GLY A 26 3.96 -14.72 -3.79
C GLY A 26 4.41 -13.26 -3.76
N ASP A 27 3.44 -12.35 -3.92
CA ASP A 27 3.65 -10.91 -3.82
C ASP A 27 3.09 -10.40 -2.46
N PRO A 28 3.95 -10.01 -1.51
CA PRO A 28 3.52 -9.52 -0.21
C PRO A 28 2.54 -8.35 -0.28
N LEU A 29 2.69 -7.46 -1.27
CA LEU A 29 1.80 -6.32 -1.44
C LEU A 29 0.40 -6.75 -1.86
N GLN A 30 0.29 -7.81 -2.65
CA GLN A 30 -1.02 -8.36 -3.01
C GLN A 30 -1.68 -9.06 -1.83
N VAL A 31 -0.91 -9.64 -0.90
CA VAL A 31 -1.44 -10.18 0.36
C VAL A 31 -1.97 -9.04 1.23
N ILE A 32 -1.19 -7.99 1.44
CA ILE A 32 -1.62 -6.79 2.18
C ILE A 32 -2.90 -6.21 1.55
N ALA A 33 -2.94 -6.11 0.22
CA ALA A 33 -4.08 -5.54 -0.47
C ALA A 33 -5.38 -6.33 -0.29
N ARG A 34 -5.31 -7.62 0.02
CA ARG A 34 -6.49 -8.46 0.31
C ARG A 34 -7.05 -8.24 1.72
N HIS A 35 -6.25 -7.71 2.64
CA HIS A 35 -6.63 -7.47 4.03
C HIS A 35 -7.05 -6.03 4.30
N ILE A 36 -6.99 -5.16 3.29
CA ILE A 36 -7.37 -3.75 3.39
C ILE A 36 -8.55 -3.49 2.45
N ASP A 37 -9.66 -3.02 3.00
CA ASP A 37 -10.79 -2.50 2.24
C ASP A 37 -10.47 -1.05 1.81
N PHE A 38 -9.81 -0.92 0.66
CA PHE A 38 -9.50 0.37 0.07
C PHE A 38 -10.73 1.15 -0.40
N ALA A 39 -11.87 0.49 -0.63
CA ALA A 39 -13.09 1.18 -1.02
C ALA A 39 -13.68 1.93 0.18
N GLU A 40 -13.61 1.35 1.38
CA GLU A 40 -13.95 2.04 2.63
C GLU A 40 -13.05 3.25 2.89
N LEU A 41 -11.73 3.05 2.79
CA LEU A 41 -10.75 4.14 2.98
C LEU A 41 -10.92 5.26 1.94
N THR A 42 -11.25 4.90 0.70
CA THR A 42 -11.54 5.84 -0.37
C THR A 42 -12.76 6.70 -0.04
N ARG A 43 -13.85 6.09 0.45
CA ARG A 43 -15.04 6.86 0.87
C ARG A 43 -14.74 7.80 2.03
N LEU A 44 -13.92 7.37 2.99
CA LEU A 44 -13.47 8.21 4.10
C LEU A 44 -12.70 9.42 3.56
N VAL A 45 -11.74 9.21 2.67
CA VAL A 45 -10.94 10.31 2.09
C VAL A 45 -11.79 11.24 1.21
N ASP A 46 -12.73 10.69 0.45
CA ASP A 46 -13.65 11.49 -0.37
C ASP A 46 -14.57 12.37 0.47
N ALA A 47 -14.94 11.93 1.68
CA ALA A 47 -15.69 12.76 2.62
C ALA A 47 -14.85 13.88 3.24
N LEU A 48 -13.51 13.72 3.30
CA LEU A 48 -12.59 14.70 3.87
C LEU A 48 -12.10 15.74 2.84
N ILE A 49 -12.06 15.38 1.56
CA ILE A 49 -11.52 16.23 0.50
C ILE A 49 -12.65 16.67 -0.44
N GLU A 50 -12.97 17.97 -0.42
CA GLU A 50 -13.80 18.57 -1.47
C GLU A 50 -13.07 18.49 -2.81
N ARG A 51 -13.59 17.70 -3.76
CA ARG A 51 -13.09 17.68 -5.15
C ARG A 51 -13.94 18.58 -6.04
N GLY A 52 -13.26 19.37 -6.87
CA GLY A 52 -13.91 20.11 -7.93
C GLY A 52 -14.65 19.14 -8.86
N ASP A 53 -15.86 19.52 -9.25
CA ASP A 53 -16.79 18.76 -10.10
C ASP A 53 -16.31 18.49 -11.55
N GLY A 54 -15.05 18.79 -11.86
CA GLY A 54 -14.46 18.66 -13.20
C GLY A 54 -15.03 19.65 -14.23
N ARG A 55 -16.01 20.48 -13.87
CA ARG A 55 -16.72 21.37 -14.82
C ARG A 55 -15.90 22.59 -15.21
N LYS A 56 -14.88 22.95 -14.42
CA LYS A 56 -13.99 24.10 -14.67
C LYS A 56 -12.87 23.84 -15.69
N GLY A 57 -12.85 22.65 -16.32
CA GLY A 57 -11.79 22.26 -17.27
C GLY A 57 -10.44 21.96 -16.60
N GLY A 58 -9.54 21.32 -17.35
CA GLY A 58 -8.21 20.91 -16.89
C GLY A 58 -7.98 19.40 -16.93
N ARG A 59 -6.75 18.97 -16.59
CA ARG A 59 -6.41 17.53 -16.51
C ARG A 59 -7.23 16.90 -15.38
N PRO A 60 -7.97 15.81 -15.63
CA PRO A 60 -8.70 15.09 -14.58
C PRO A 60 -7.77 14.68 -13.44
N SER A 61 -8.29 14.71 -12.21
CA SER A 61 -7.56 14.19 -11.05
C SER A 61 -7.45 12.67 -11.12
N TYR A 62 -6.37 12.11 -10.57
CA TYR A 62 -6.26 10.67 -10.39
C TYR A 62 -7.38 10.14 -9.48
N PRO A 63 -7.83 8.88 -9.67
CA PRO A 63 -8.81 8.26 -8.78
C PRO A 63 -8.31 8.26 -7.33
N THR A 64 -9.21 8.47 -6.36
CA THR A 64 -8.85 8.49 -4.94
C THR A 64 -8.18 7.21 -4.51
N GLU A 65 -8.71 6.07 -4.96
CA GLU A 65 -8.22 4.76 -4.53
C GLU A 65 -6.75 4.58 -4.89
N VAL A 66 -6.34 5.04 -6.07
CA VAL A 66 -4.94 5.06 -6.51
C VAL A 66 -4.10 5.90 -5.56
N MET A 67 -4.55 7.12 -5.24
CA MET A 67 -3.81 8.03 -4.36
C MET A 67 -3.75 7.51 -2.92
N VAL A 68 -4.81 6.89 -2.42
CA VAL A 68 -4.87 6.24 -1.10
C VAL A 68 -3.86 5.10 -1.04
N ARG A 69 -3.85 4.19 -2.04
CA ARG A 69 -2.89 3.09 -2.14
C ARG A 69 -1.44 3.62 -2.17
N ILE A 70 -1.19 4.72 -2.89
CA ILE A 70 0.13 5.37 -2.91
C ILE A 70 0.52 5.89 -1.52
N LEU A 71 -0.37 6.58 -0.81
CA LEU A 71 -0.07 7.07 0.55
C LEU A 71 0.20 5.92 1.53
N VAL A 72 -0.54 4.81 1.40
CA VAL A 72 -0.29 3.59 2.19
C VAL A 72 1.09 3.02 1.90
N LEU A 73 1.48 2.85 0.63
CA LEU A 73 2.83 2.40 0.27
C LEU A 73 3.90 3.34 0.81
N LYS A 74 3.70 4.65 0.63
CA LYS A 74 4.63 5.68 1.09
C LYS A 74 4.88 5.55 2.59
N ARG A 75 3.83 5.29 3.39
CA ARG A 75 3.94 5.05 4.83
C ARG A 75 4.63 3.72 5.15
N LEU A 76 4.22 2.63 4.51
CA LEU A 76 4.74 1.28 4.77
C LEU A 76 6.26 1.22 4.57
N TYR A 77 6.76 1.86 3.51
CA TYR A 77 8.18 1.87 3.16
C TYR A 77 8.93 3.15 3.56
N ASN A 78 8.26 4.07 4.26
CA ASN A 78 8.80 5.37 4.69
C ASN A 78 9.48 6.15 3.54
N LEU A 79 8.77 6.29 2.42
CA LEU A 79 9.26 6.94 1.21
C LEU A 79 8.94 8.45 1.21
N SER A 80 9.81 9.25 0.60
CA SER A 80 9.48 10.63 0.19
C SER A 80 8.57 10.65 -1.04
N ASP A 81 8.03 11.81 -1.41
CA ASP A 81 7.19 11.92 -2.63
C ASP A 81 8.00 11.65 -3.91
N GLU A 82 9.26 12.09 -3.95
CA GLU A 82 10.20 11.86 -5.05
C GLU A 82 10.57 10.39 -5.16
N GLN A 83 10.83 9.75 -4.01
CA GLN A 83 11.11 8.32 -3.97
C GLN A 83 9.87 7.53 -4.41
N MET A 84 8.68 7.94 -4.01
CA MET A 84 7.45 7.28 -4.39
C MET A 84 7.22 7.34 -5.92
N GLU A 85 7.41 8.51 -6.54
CA GLU A 85 7.35 8.66 -8.00
C GLU A 85 8.34 7.72 -8.71
N TYR A 86 9.61 7.74 -8.30
CA TYR A 86 10.64 6.88 -8.88
C TYR A 86 10.27 5.39 -8.75
N GLN A 87 9.79 4.97 -7.58
CA GLN A 87 9.42 3.57 -7.35
C GLN A 87 8.17 3.16 -8.13
N LEU A 88 7.23 4.07 -8.41
CA LEU A 88 6.09 3.80 -9.31
C LEU A 88 6.54 3.60 -10.76
N LEU A 89 7.62 4.24 -11.20
CA LEU A 89 8.18 4.05 -12.53
C LEU A 89 8.98 2.74 -12.65
N ASP A 90 9.71 2.38 -11.59
CA ASP A 90 10.64 1.23 -11.59
C ASP A 90 9.97 -0.11 -11.25
N ARG A 91 9.04 -0.12 -10.28
CA ARG A 91 8.55 -1.36 -9.66
C ARG A 91 7.14 -1.74 -10.11
N ALA A 92 7.06 -2.77 -10.95
CA ALA A 92 5.78 -3.35 -11.39
C ALA A 92 4.86 -3.80 -10.23
N SER A 93 5.39 -4.24 -9.08
CA SER A 93 4.55 -4.57 -7.91
C SER A 93 3.87 -3.34 -7.31
N TYR A 94 4.52 -2.19 -7.33
CA TYR A 94 3.94 -0.95 -6.81
C TYR A 94 2.87 -0.45 -7.76
N GLN A 95 3.12 -0.51 -9.07
CA GLN A 95 2.13 -0.22 -10.09
C GLN A 95 0.89 -1.11 -9.91
N ARG A 96 1.06 -2.42 -9.78
CA ARG A 96 -0.06 -3.35 -9.55
C ARG A 96 -0.79 -3.07 -8.24
N PHE A 97 -0.07 -2.83 -7.14
CA PHE A 97 -0.69 -2.49 -5.86
C PHE A 97 -1.54 -1.21 -5.94
N CYS A 98 -1.09 -0.22 -6.71
CA CYS A 98 -1.76 1.06 -6.92
C CYS A 98 -2.75 1.07 -8.10
N LEU A 99 -3.04 -0.07 -8.74
CA LEU A 99 -3.94 -0.18 -9.90
C LEU A 99 -3.46 0.58 -11.15
N LEU A 100 -2.15 0.67 -11.34
CA LEU A 100 -1.47 1.38 -12.42
C LEU A 100 -0.76 0.47 -13.43
N GLN A 101 -0.92 -0.86 -13.34
CA GLN A 101 -0.15 -1.81 -14.16
C GLN A 101 -0.39 -1.67 -15.67
N ASP A 102 -1.59 -1.22 -16.07
CA ASP A 102 -1.97 -0.98 -17.47
C ASP A 102 -2.01 0.51 -17.81
N ALA A 103 -1.65 1.37 -16.85
CA ALA A 103 -1.68 2.82 -17.03
C ALA A 103 -0.39 3.31 -17.68
N MET A 104 -0.51 4.16 -18.70
CA MET A 104 0.64 4.82 -19.33
C MET A 104 1.31 5.83 -18.39
N ASN A 105 0.53 6.46 -17.50
CA ASN A 105 0.98 7.57 -16.66
C ASN A 105 0.88 7.19 -15.19
N VAL A 106 1.88 7.63 -14.41
CA VAL A 106 1.87 7.54 -12.95
C VAL A 106 1.79 8.95 -12.34
N PRO A 107 1.25 9.10 -11.12
CA PRO A 107 1.30 10.36 -10.39
C PRO A 107 2.75 10.81 -10.15
N ASP A 108 3.07 12.06 -10.52
CA ASP A 108 4.35 12.67 -10.21
C ASP A 108 4.42 13.11 -8.74
N ARG A 109 5.62 13.45 -8.26
CA ARG A 109 5.86 13.93 -6.89
C ARG A 109 4.91 15.06 -6.51
N ASN A 110 4.68 16.03 -7.39
CA ASN A 110 3.83 17.18 -7.09
C ASN A 110 2.36 16.78 -6.93
N THR A 111 1.90 15.80 -7.71
CA THR A 111 0.55 15.25 -7.63
C THR A 111 0.35 14.52 -6.30
N ILE A 112 1.32 13.71 -5.89
CA ILE A 112 1.28 13.00 -4.60
C ILE A 112 1.31 14.01 -3.45
N TRP A 113 2.20 15.00 -3.52
CA TRP A 113 2.32 16.05 -2.51
C TRP A 113 1.02 16.87 -2.38
N ARG A 114 0.45 17.38 -3.48
CA ARG A 114 -0.81 18.16 -3.47
C ARG A 114 -1.98 17.36 -2.90
N PHE A 115 -2.03 16.05 -3.18
CA PHE A 115 -3.06 15.21 -2.63
C PHE A 115 -2.91 15.05 -1.12
N GLY A 116 -1.68 14.83 -0.63
CA GLY A 116 -1.38 14.79 0.79
C GLY A 116 -1.66 16.11 1.51
N GLU A 117 -1.31 17.24 0.88
CA GLU A 117 -1.58 18.58 1.40
C GLU A 117 -3.09 18.82 1.57
N ARG A 118 -3.90 18.45 0.57
CA ARG A 118 -5.37 18.57 0.62
C ARG A 118 -6.01 17.66 1.66
N LEU A 119 -5.45 16.47 1.86
CA LEU A 119 -5.91 15.55 2.89
C LEU A 119 -5.60 16.10 4.30
N GLY A 120 -4.53 16.87 4.42
CA GLY A 120 -4.07 17.43 5.68
C GLY A 120 -3.49 16.37 6.61
N VAL A 121 -2.92 16.83 7.73
CA VAL A 121 -2.31 15.95 8.74
C VAL A 121 -3.37 15.04 9.37
N ASP A 122 -4.54 15.58 9.69
CA ASP A 122 -5.62 14.85 10.36
C ASP A 122 -6.23 13.78 9.44
N GLY A 123 -6.46 14.10 8.17
CA GLY A 123 -6.97 13.12 7.20
C GLY A 123 -5.95 12.03 6.90
N ALA A 124 -4.66 12.38 6.83
CA ALA A 124 -3.60 11.39 6.64
C ALA A 124 -3.50 10.46 7.87
N ALA A 125 -3.60 11.01 9.07
CA ALA A 125 -3.62 10.22 10.30
C ALA A 125 -4.84 9.29 10.35
N ALA A 126 -6.05 9.79 10.02
CA ALA A 126 -7.28 9.00 9.99
C ALA A 126 -7.19 7.85 8.97
N LEU A 127 -6.64 8.12 7.78
CA LEU A 127 -6.41 7.10 6.76
C LEU A 127 -5.50 5.98 7.28
N LEU A 128 -4.36 6.34 7.88
CA LEU A 128 -3.40 5.36 8.38
C LEU A 128 -3.95 4.58 9.58
N GLN A 129 -4.68 5.22 10.48
CA GLN A 129 -5.39 4.55 11.56
C GLN A 129 -6.43 3.55 11.04
N GLY A 130 -7.15 3.91 9.97
CA GLY A 130 -8.09 3.00 9.30
C GLY A 130 -7.40 1.75 8.74
N VAL A 131 -6.24 1.92 8.10
CA VAL A 131 -5.41 0.81 7.62
C VAL A 131 -4.96 -0.08 8.77
N ASP A 132 -4.39 0.52 9.83
CA ASP A 132 -3.91 -0.23 10.98
C ASP A 132 -5.04 -1.00 11.67
N ALA A 133 -6.23 -0.40 11.80
CA ALA A 133 -7.40 -1.04 12.38
C ALA A 133 -7.89 -2.24 11.55
N GLN A 134 -7.92 -2.13 10.22
CA GLN A 134 -8.29 -3.24 9.34
C GLN A 134 -7.27 -4.38 9.45
N LEU A 135 -5.97 -4.08 9.43
CA LEU A 135 -4.92 -5.08 9.60
C LEU A 135 -4.98 -5.78 10.96
N GLN A 136 -5.20 -5.02 12.04
CA GLN A 136 -5.37 -5.55 13.40
C GLN A 136 -6.54 -6.53 13.48
N ARG A 137 -7.68 -6.23 12.84
CA ARG A 137 -8.85 -7.14 12.79
C ARG A 137 -8.53 -8.47 12.12
N HIS A 138 -7.62 -8.49 11.17
CA HIS A 138 -7.12 -9.71 10.53
C HIS A 138 -5.97 -10.37 11.29
N GLY A 139 -5.61 -9.85 12.46
CA GLY A 139 -4.55 -10.39 13.31
C GLY A 139 -3.15 -10.05 12.79
N TYR A 140 -2.99 -8.93 12.10
CA TYR A 140 -1.70 -8.48 11.58
C TYR A 140 -1.34 -7.08 12.08
N ILE A 141 -0.04 -6.81 12.17
CA ILE A 141 0.49 -5.48 12.47
C ILE A 141 1.45 -5.09 11.34
N ALA A 142 1.19 -3.95 10.71
CA ALA A 142 2.16 -3.33 9.80
C ALA A 142 3.30 -2.72 10.62
N ARG A 143 4.49 -3.31 10.55
CA ARG A 143 5.69 -2.68 11.11
C ARG A 143 6.29 -1.73 10.07
N GLY A 144 5.90 -0.46 10.12
CA GLY A 144 6.58 0.59 9.37
C GLY A 144 7.92 0.93 10.02
N GLY A 145 9.00 1.01 9.24
CA GLY A 145 10.28 1.53 9.76
C GLY A 145 11.56 0.95 9.17
N GLN A 146 11.51 -0.12 8.38
CA GLN A 146 12.67 -0.57 7.60
C GLN A 146 12.35 -0.40 6.12
N ALA A 147 13.08 0.50 5.46
CA ALA A 147 12.93 0.90 4.07
C ALA A 147 13.14 -0.23 3.04
N ILE A 148 13.13 -1.50 3.46
CA ILE A 148 13.60 -2.63 2.67
C ILE A 148 12.56 -3.75 2.54
N ASP A 149 11.60 -3.95 3.46
CA ASP A 149 10.51 -4.89 3.20
C ASP A 149 9.29 -4.67 4.12
N ALA A 150 8.11 -4.43 3.54
CA ALA A 150 6.87 -4.40 4.31
C ALA A 150 6.42 -5.85 4.52
N THR A 151 6.87 -6.46 5.62
CA THR A 151 6.40 -7.79 6.01
C THR A 151 5.16 -7.65 6.87
N LEU A 152 4.08 -8.35 6.50
CA LEU A 152 2.90 -8.48 7.33
C LEU A 152 3.19 -9.46 8.47
N VAL A 153 3.35 -8.97 9.70
CA VAL A 153 3.69 -9.80 10.87
C VAL A 153 2.40 -10.17 11.61
N PRO A 154 2.18 -11.44 11.99
CA PRO A 154 1.06 -11.80 12.83
C PRO A 154 1.14 -11.04 14.16
N ALA A 155 0.02 -10.48 14.58
CA ALA A 155 -0.10 -9.79 15.86
C ALA A 155 0.27 -10.76 17.00
N PRO A 156 1.06 -10.33 17.99
CA PRO A 156 1.38 -11.15 19.15
C PRO A 156 0.10 -11.62 19.83
N ARG A 157 -0.16 -12.92 19.83
CA ARG A 157 -1.27 -13.50 20.59
C ARG A 157 -0.88 -13.46 22.07
N GLN A 158 -1.36 -12.47 22.81
CA GLN A 158 -1.24 -12.46 24.27
C GLN A 158 -2.08 -13.59 24.85
N HIS A 159 -1.44 -14.70 25.19
CA HIS A 159 -2.09 -15.81 25.88
C HIS A 159 -2.12 -15.51 27.38
N ILE A 160 -2.94 -14.53 27.79
CA ILE A 160 -3.15 -14.28 29.22
C ILE A 160 -3.92 -15.48 29.77
N GLY A 161 -3.27 -16.28 30.63
CA GLY A 161 -3.88 -17.43 31.29
C GLY A 161 -5.09 -17.01 32.13
N GLN A 162 -6.01 -17.94 32.38
CA GLN A 162 -7.19 -17.64 33.19
C GLN A 162 -6.83 -17.12 34.60
N GLN A 163 -5.68 -17.56 35.13
CA GLN A 163 -5.10 -17.11 36.40
C GLN A 163 -4.60 -15.66 36.30
N ASP A 164 -3.81 -15.30 35.26
CA ASP A 164 -3.33 -13.93 35.07
C ASP A 164 -4.46 -12.92 34.88
N ARG A 165 -5.58 -13.32 34.24
CA ARG A 165 -6.79 -12.47 34.13
C ARG A 165 -7.43 -12.20 35.50
N GLN A 166 -7.37 -13.15 36.43
CA GLN A 166 -7.88 -12.97 37.79
C GLN A 166 -6.96 -12.05 38.61
N THR A 167 -5.64 -12.17 38.44
CA THR A 167 -4.65 -11.31 39.11
C THR A 167 -4.73 -9.86 38.64
N LEU A 168 -4.93 -9.63 37.34
CA LEU A 168 -5.12 -8.30 36.75
C LEU A 168 -6.48 -7.68 37.14
N ALA A 169 -7.55 -8.49 37.24
CA ALA A 169 -8.87 -8.02 37.68
C ALA A 169 -8.90 -7.59 39.17
N GLN A 170 -7.96 -8.08 39.98
CA GLN A 170 -7.78 -7.68 41.38
C GLN A 170 -6.75 -6.55 41.57
N GLY A 171 -6.29 -5.92 40.48
CA GLY A 171 -5.36 -4.77 40.53
C GLY A 171 -3.91 -5.13 40.84
N GLY A 172 -3.54 -6.42 40.78
CA GLY A 172 -2.15 -6.86 40.89
C GLY A 172 -1.42 -6.73 39.55
N GLN A 173 -0.19 -6.22 39.59
CA GLN A 173 0.73 -6.35 38.45
C GLN A 173 1.28 -7.79 38.40
N PRO A 174 1.51 -8.33 37.19
CA PRO A 174 2.06 -9.68 37.02
C PRO A 174 3.48 -9.82 37.58
#